data_AF-A0A497F8W1-F1
#
_entry.id   AF-A0A497F8W1-F1
#
_cell.length_a   1.000
_cell.length_b   1.000
_cell.length_c   1.000
_cell.angle_alpha   90.00
_cell.angle_beta   90.00
_cell.angle_gamma   90.00
#
_symmetry.space_group_name_H-M   'P 1'
#
loop_
_entity.id
_entity.type
_entity.pdbx_description
1 polymer ?
#
loop_
_entity_poly.entity_id
_entity_poly.type
_entity_poly.pdbx_seq_one_letter_code
_entity_poly.pdbx_strand_id
1 'polypeptide(L)'
;MSCSKYLQEKLHLREKVRNILQSAGADLRRVEVDGHARRRPRPCGMTVHVGIGCTNRCLYCYIQDMGFTFTNAKPYPLSGIELLYALLLNPYVVPGRLGTFMAFGSVTEPFLPNLAWRTLEYMKVISEYMGNPIQFSTKMYMPDQVLDELRKIAISSSISPLITIVTIKYSKILEPNASPPELRLETIRKLRSVGLKPVLFLRPIIPGITDRELDDIIDEAKQAGAIGVVPGTLRVTKNIIYRLKRVGIDVSEIIKRAPKIAEREQVPIRSSDLKMKAMEIARERGLIVFPSSCCANAYVAEVPCAGLCYITGNCIKCPNKCIEKLPRVDEDEVKEAIKLLEPRASIKEVSIEKLSIEVRLHKGKMRSSSIYVLELLTRRRLILR
;
A
#
# COMPACT_ATOMS: atom_id res chain seq x y z
N MET A 1 -7.19 -3.32 -22.28
CA MET A 1 -6.42 -4.58 -22.20
C MET A 1 -7.27 -5.59 -21.45
N SER A 2 -7.51 -6.76 -22.04
CA SER A 2 -8.29 -7.86 -21.47
C SER A 2 -7.60 -8.49 -20.26
N CYS A 3 -8.35 -9.20 -19.42
CA CYS A 3 -7.76 -9.90 -18.27
C CYS A 3 -6.76 -10.98 -18.71
N SER A 4 -7.02 -11.71 -19.80
CA SER A 4 -6.09 -12.70 -20.35
C SER A 4 -4.79 -12.05 -20.86
N LYS A 5 -4.87 -10.90 -21.54
CA LYS A 5 -3.70 -10.17 -22.05
C LYS A 5 -2.79 -9.66 -20.93
N TYR A 6 -3.34 -9.21 -19.80
CA TYR A 6 -2.55 -8.89 -18.60
C TYR A 6 -1.74 -10.09 -18.08
N LEU A 7 -2.29 -11.31 -18.17
CA LEU A 7 -1.62 -12.53 -17.73
C LEU A 7 -0.58 -13.01 -18.73
N GLN A 8 -0.85 -12.92 -20.02
CA GLN A 8 0.12 -13.21 -21.07
C GLN A 8 1.32 -12.26 -20.98
N GLU A 9 1.08 -10.96 -20.78
CA GLU A 9 2.13 -9.96 -20.58
C GLU A 9 3.00 -10.30 -19.37
N LYS A 10 2.39 -10.74 -18.27
CA LYS A 10 3.14 -11.21 -17.09
C LYS A 10 4.08 -12.36 -17.44
N LEU A 11 3.62 -13.36 -18.19
CA LEU A 11 4.44 -14.51 -18.58
C LEU A 11 5.58 -14.08 -19.49
N HIS A 12 5.30 -13.25 -20.49
CA HIS A 12 6.31 -12.71 -21.40
C HIS A 12 7.39 -11.93 -20.64
N LEU A 13 6.97 -10.99 -19.80
CA LEU A 13 7.87 -10.16 -19.02
C LEU A 13 8.70 -10.99 -18.04
N ARG A 14 8.10 -12.02 -17.42
CA ARG A 14 8.83 -12.95 -16.54
C ARG A 14 9.97 -13.66 -17.27
N GLU A 15 9.72 -14.22 -18.45
CA GLU A 15 10.78 -14.89 -19.22
C GLU A 15 11.84 -13.88 -19.72
N LYS A 16 11.43 -12.68 -20.12
CA LYS A 16 12.37 -11.60 -20.50
C LYS A 16 13.33 -11.25 -19.36
N VAL A 17 12.79 -11.00 -18.16
CA VAL A 17 13.60 -10.64 -16.98
C VAL A 17 14.46 -11.81 -16.53
N ARG A 18 13.95 -13.05 -16.61
CA ARG A 18 14.73 -14.26 -16.35
C ARG A 18 15.96 -14.34 -17.25
N ASN A 19 15.80 -14.11 -18.55
CA ASN A 19 16.91 -14.15 -19.50
C ASN A 19 17.96 -13.06 -19.19
N ILE A 20 17.52 -11.84 -18.86
CA ILE A 20 18.42 -10.75 -18.44
C ILE A 20 19.27 -11.19 -17.22
N LEU A 21 18.63 -11.77 -16.21
CA LEU A 21 19.32 -12.26 -15.00
C LEU A 21 20.30 -13.40 -15.31
N GLN A 22 19.92 -14.36 -16.15
CA GLN A 22 20.78 -15.47 -16.54
C GLN A 22 22.00 -14.99 -17.32
N SER A 23 21.83 -14.07 -18.27
CA SER A 23 22.94 -13.47 -19.02
C SER A 23 23.88 -12.66 -18.13
N ALA A 24 23.39 -12.10 -17.02
CA ALA A 24 24.19 -11.40 -16.03
C ALA A 24 24.84 -12.34 -14.98
N GLY A 25 24.66 -13.66 -15.09
CA GLY A 25 25.22 -14.64 -14.14
C GLY A 25 24.57 -14.61 -12.76
N ALA A 26 23.33 -14.09 -12.64
CA ALA A 26 22.64 -14.00 -11.36
C ALA A 26 22.18 -15.38 -10.87
N ASP A 27 22.29 -15.63 -9.55
CA ASP A 27 21.70 -16.80 -8.92
C ASP A 27 20.18 -16.64 -8.84
N LEU A 28 19.44 -17.38 -9.68
CA LEU A 28 17.98 -17.33 -9.67
C LEU A 28 17.38 -17.95 -8.40
N ARG A 29 18.09 -18.89 -7.74
CA ARG A 29 17.54 -19.62 -6.59
C ARG A 29 17.27 -18.67 -5.42
N ARG A 30 18.17 -17.73 -5.13
CA ARG A 30 17.95 -16.70 -4.09
C ARG A 30 16.70 -15.85 -4.35
N VAL A 31 16.38 -15.58 -5.61
CA VAL A 31 15.17 -14.82 -5.99
C VAL A 31 13.92 -15.66 -5.84
N GLU A 32 13.96 -16.93 -6.25
CA GLU A 32 12.82 -17.85 -6.20
C GLU A 32 12.39 -18.20 -4.77
N VAL A 33 13.32 -18.19 -3.81
CA VAL A 33 13.03 -18.41 -2.38
C VAL A 33 12.70 -17.12 -1.63
N ASP A 34 12.87 -15.94 -2.25
CA ASP A 34 12.57 -14.67 -1.61
C ASP A 34 11.08 -14.54 -1.27
N GLY A 35 10.79 -13.89 -0.14
CA GLY A 35 9.43 -13.68 0.32
C GLY A 35 8.52 -12.99 -0.70
N HIS A 36 9.06 -12.04 -1.50
CA HIS A 36 8.30 -11.33 -2.53
C HIS A 36 7.79 -12.24 -3.63
N ALA A 37 8.41 -13.41 -3.88
CA ALA A 37 7.98 -14.36 -4.89
C ALA A 37 6.74 -15.18 -4.49
N ARG A 38 6.28 -15.12 -3.23
CA ARG A 38 5.25 -16.05 -2.74
C ARG A 38 4.20 -15.41 -1.83
N ARG A 39 4.58 -14.33 -1.14
CA ARG A 39 3.73 -13.66 -0.14
C ARG A 39 2.40 -13.17 -0.72
N ARG A 40 1.36 -13.16 0.11
CA ARG A 40 0.07 -12.57 -0.24
C ARG A 40 0.09 -11.04 -0.10
N PRO A 41 -0.59 -10.28 -0.98
CA PRO A 41 -0.82 -8.85 -0.80
C PRO A 41 -1.56 -8.53 0.50
N ARG A 42 -1.33 -7.33 1.02
CA ARG A 42 -2.14 -6.72 2.09
C ARG A 42 -3.26 -5.89 1.45
N PRO A 43 -4.24 -5.38 2.22
CA PRO A 43 -5.28 -4.52 1.66
C PRO A 43 -4.76 -3.29 0.89
N CYS A 44 -3.56 -2.80 1.22
CA CYS A 44 -2.87 -1.72 0.51
C CYS A 44 -2.21 -2.13 -0.82
N GLY A 45 -2.08 -3.42 -1.11
CA GLY A 45 -1.37 -3.97 -2.26
C GLY A 45 -0.27 -4.97 -1.88
N MET A 46 0.53 -5.37 -2.88
CA MET A 46 1.77 -6.08 -2.64
C MET A 46 2.74 -5.12 -1.94
N THR A 47 3.15 -5.42 -0.71
CA THR A 47 4.13 -4.55 -0.06
C THR A 47 5.54 -4.91 -0.52
N VAL A 48 6.30 -3.89 -0.87
CA VAL A 48 7.66 -4.00 -1.38
C VAL A 48 8.62 -3.57 -0.28
N HIS A 49 9.48 -4.48 0.16
CA HIS A 49 10.45 -4.19 1.22
C HIS A 49 11.75 -3.69 0.59
N VAL A 50 12.06 -2.42 0.86
CA VAL A 50 13.29 -1.74 0.39
C VAL A 50 14.47 -1.90 1.34
N GLY A 51 14.19 -2.32 2.57
CA GLY A 51 15.19 -2.55 3.60
C GLY A 51 14.66 -3.41 4.74
N ILE A 52 15.54 -3.75 5.67
CA ILE A 52 15.27 -4.54 6.87
C ILE A 52 15.65 -3.71 8.09
N GLY A 53 14.65 -3.42 8.93
CA GLY A 53 14.78 -2.54 10.11
C GLY A 53 14.38 -1.09 9.83
N CYS A 54 14.23 -0.28 10.88
CA CYS A 54 13.92 1.15 10.73
C CYS A 54 14.44 1.97 11.91
N THR A 55 15.20 3.03 11.62
CA THR A 55 15.87 3.86 12.63
C THR A 55 15.02 5.02 13.16
N ASN A 56 13.77 5.18 12.71
CA ASN A 56 12.87 6.26 13.18
C ASN A 56 12.44 6.12 14.65
N ARG A 57 12.51 4.90 15.22
CA ARG A 57 12.22 4.60 16.64
C ARG A 57 10.89 5.13 17.17
N CYS A 58 9.85 5.21 16.34
CA CYS A 58 8.55 5.72 16.78
C CYS A 58 7.98 4.83 17.90
N LEU A 59 7.50 5.43 18.99
CA LEU A 59 7.14 4.71 20.22
C LEU A 59 5.93 3.78 20.01
N TYR A 60 5.03 4.17 19.10
CA TYR A 60 3.87 3.39 18.69
C TYR A 60 4.17 2.39 17.56
N CYS A 61 5.42 2.27 17.11
CA CYS A 61 5.78 1.41 15.99
C CYS A 61 5.69 -0.07 16.40
N TYR A 62 5.12 -0.87 15.51
CA TYR A 62 4.93 -2.29 15.75
C TYR A 62 6.09 -3.17 15.31
N ILE A 63 6.99 -2.68 14.44
CA ILE A 63 8.03 -3.53 13.85
C ILE A 63 9.03 -4.01 14.91
N GLN A 64 9.20 -3.22 15.98
CA GLN A 64 10.03 -3.58 17.13
C GLN A 64 9.50 -4.85 17.79
N ASP A 65 8.17 -4.98 17.88
CA ASP A 65 7.51 -6.13 18.50
C ASP A 65 7.40 -7.32 17.54
N MET A 66 7.61 -7.09 16.24
CA MET A 66 7.77 -8.14 15.21
C MET A 66 9.22 -8.69 15.14
N GLY A 67 10.15 -8.15 15.95
CA GLY A 67 11.54 -8.60 15.99
C GLY A 67 12.47 -7.91 14.99
N PHE A 68 12.02 -6.84 14.32
CA PHE A 68 12.92 -6.05 13.47
C PHE A 68 13.80 -5.12 14.31
N THR A 69 15.06 -4.97 13.88
CA THR A 69 15.96 -3.99 14.49
C THR A 69 15.48 -2.56 14.25
N PHE A 70 15.71 -1.71 15.25
CA PHE A 70 15.42 -0.28 15.22
C PHE A 70 16.68 0.59 15.44
N THR A 71 17.85 -0.06 15.55
CA THR A 71 19.15 0.61 15.72
C THR A 71 19.89 0.77 14.40
N ASN A 72 19.60 -0.09 13.43
CA ASN A 72 20.12 0.00 12.08
C ASN A 72 19.03 -0.40 11.08
N ALA A 73 19.12 0.11 9.86
CA ALA A 73 18.30 -0.31 8.73
C ALA A 73 19.22 -0.64 7.56
N LYS A 74 19.14 -1.85 7.02
CA LYS A 74 19.97 -2.27 5.88
C LYS A 74 19.13 -2.30 4.59
N PRO A 75 19.70 -1.93 3.43
CA PRO A 75 19.03 -2.16 2.15
C PRO A 75 18.62 -3.62 1.98
N TYR A 76 17.49 -3.85 1.30
CA TYR A 76 17.06 -5.19 0.96
C TYR A 76 18.08 -5.84 0.01
N PRO A 77 18.37 -7.15 0.14
CA PRO A 77 19.51 -7.76 -0.55
C PRO A 77 19.35 -7.95 -2.06
N LEU A 78 18.12 -7.86 -2.59
CA LEU A 78 17.88 -7.96 -4.03
C LEU A 78 18.24 -6.64 -4.73
N SER A 79 18.76 -6.74 -5.94
CA SER A 79 18.77 -5.61 -6.89
C SER A 79 17.35 -5.35 -7.41
N GLY A 80 17.14 -4.22 -8.10
CA GLY A 80 15.85 -3.88 -8.70
C GLY A 80 15.37 -4.94 -9.68
N ILE A 81 16.25 -5.44 -10.55
CA ILE A 81 15.88 -6.45 -11.55
C ILE A 81 15.59 -7.83 -10.91
N GLU A 82 16.30 -8.19 -9.84
CA GLU A 82 15.99 -9.40 -9.06
C GLU A 82 14.65 -9.27 -8.32
N LEU A 83 14.38 -8.11 -7.70
CA LEU A 83 13.08 -7.86 -7.09
C LEU A 83 11.96 -7.94 -8.13
N LEU A 84 12.16 -7.33 -9.30
CA LEU A 84 11.20 -7.39 -10.40
C LEU A 84 10.88 -8.86 -10.76
N TYR A 85 11.90 -9.70 -10.89
CA TYR A 85 11.72 -11.12 -11.15
C TYR A 85 10.95 -11.83 -10.01
N ALA A 86 11.29 -11.56 -8.74
CA ALA A 86 10.55 -12.09 -7.60
C ALA A 86 9.06 -11.68 -7.68
N LEU A 87 8.76 -10.41 -7.96
CA LEU A 87 7.39 -9.95 -8.11
C LEU A 87 6.67 -10.64 -9.28
N LEU A 88 7.34 -10.90 -10.40
CA LEU A 88 6.76 -11.61 -11.55
C LEU A 88 6.52 -13.10 -11.30
N LEU A 89 7.31 -13.73 -10.43
CA LEU A 89 7.07 -15.09 -9.94
C LEU A 89 5.84 -15.15 -9.03
N ASN A 90 5.51 -14.05 -8.34
CA ASN A 90 4.43 -14.05 -7.35
C ASN A 90 3.06 -14.30 -7.98
N PRO A 91 2.30 -15.32 -7.53
CA PRO A 91 1.02 -15.67 -8.15
C PRO A 91 -0.09 -14.63 -7.94
N TYR A 92 0.06 -13.69 -6.99
CA TYR A 92 -0.88 -12.60 -6.74
C TYR A 92 -0.51 -11.29 -7.44
N VAL A 93 0.67 -11.21 -8.04
CA VAL A 93 1.12 -10.00 -8.73
C VAL A 93 0.74 -10.07 -10.20
N VAL A 94 0.11 -9.03 -10.71
CA VAL A 94 -0.13 -8.85 -12.15
C VAL A 94 0.44 -7.50 -12.55
N PRO A 95 1.26 -7.43 -13.61
CA PRO A 95 1.71 -6.17 -14.16
C PRO A 95 0.56 -5.27 -14.63
N GLY A 96 0.85 -3.99 -14.76
CA GLY A 96 0.07 -3.03 -15.52
C GLY A 96 -0.90 -2.21 -14.69
N ARG A 97 -1.58 -1.30 -15.40
CA ARG A 97 -2.39 -0.24 -14.81
C ARG A 97 -3.53 -0.72 -13.91
N LEU A 98 -4.23 -1.79 -14.31
CA LEU A 98 -5.25 -2.45 -13.48
C LEU A 98 -4.69 -3.59 -12.64
N GLY A 99 -3.39 -3.84 -12.72
CA GLY A 99 -2.68 -4.88 -11.99
C GLY A 99 -2.56 -4.60 -10.48
N THR A 100 -1.63 -5.31 -9.85
CA THR A 100 -1.50 -5.34 -8.39
C THR A 100 -0.87 -4.05 -7.89
N PHE A 101 -1.50 -3.36 -6.94
CA PHE A 101 -0.93 -2.14 -6.37
C PHE A 101 0.37 -2.45 -5.61
N MET A 102 1.37 -1.58 -5.74
CA MET A 102 2.68 -1.72 -5.11
C MET A 102 2.81 -0.74 -3.94
N ALA A 103 3.01 -1.26 -2.73
CA ALA A 103 2.99 -0.47 -1.51
C ALA A 103 4.35 -0.47 -0.80
N PHE A 104 4.97 0.70 -0.72
CA PHE A 104 6.24 0.94 -0.05
C PHE A 104 5.99 1.54 1.35
N GLY A 105 6.85 1.19 2.31
CA GLY A 105 6.76 1.72 3.69
C GLY A 105 5.93 0.88 4.67
N SER A 106 5.88 -0.44 4.48
CA SER A 106 5.17 -1.34 5.39
C SER A 106 5.97 -1.77 6.63
N VAL A 107 7.24 -2.15 6.48
CA VAL A 107 8.06 -2.69 7.59
C VAL A 107 9.30 -1.83 7.85
N THR A 108 9.65 -0.98 6.88
CA THR A 108 10.85 -0.15 6.88
C THR A 108 10.46 1.22 6.33
N GLU A 109 11.00 2.30 6.90
CA GLU A 109 10.84 3.66 6.35
C GLU A 109 11.60 3.75 5.01
N PRO A 110 10.90 3.98 3.88
CA PRO A 110 11.52 3.81 2.58
C PRO A 110 12.52 4.90 2.19
N PHE A 111 12.44 6.08 2.82
CA PHE A 111 13.30 7.21 2.48
C PHE A 111 14.29 7.57 3.58
N LEU A 112 14.70 6.59 4.38
CA LEU A 112 15.92 6.74 5.17
C LEU A 112 17.11 7.08 4.24
N PRO A 113 18.08 7.91 4.65
CA PRO A 113 19.17 8.36 3.78
C PRO A 113 19.91 7.22 3.06
N ASN A 114 20.09 6.08 3.73
CA ASN A 114 20.76 4.91 3.18
C ASN A 114 19.85 3.95 2.39
N LEU A 115 18.54 4.21 2.32
CA LEU A 115 17.54 3.38 1.63
C LEU A 115 16.85 4.10 0.46
N ALA A 116 16.84 5.44 0.44
CA ALA A 116 16.11 6.23 -0.55
C ALA A 116 16.43 5.83 -1.99
N TRP A 117 17.71 5.62 -2.33
CA TRP A 117 18.12 5.20 -3.67
C TRP A 117 17.67 3.79 -4.04
N ARG A 118 17.67 2.85 -3.08
CA ARG A 118 17.11 1.50 -3.28
C ARG A 118 15.60 1.57 -3.52
N THR A 119 14.90 2.43 -2.79
CA THR A 119 13.46 2.69 -3.00
C THR A 119 13.21 3.21 -4.42
N LEU A 120 13.97 4.21 -4.86
CA LEU A 120 13.83 4.80 -6.19
C LEU A 120 14.17 3.80 -7.30
N GLU A 121 15.23 3.00 -7.14
CA GLU A 121 15.58 1.91 -8.05
C GLU A 121 14.41 0.92 -8.22
N TYR A 122 13.82 0.47 -7.11
CA TYR A 122 12.69 -0.45 -7.13
C TYR A 122 11.44 0.15 -7.76
N MET A 123 11.14 1.41 -7.44
CA MET A 123 10.01 2.12 -8.03
C MET A 123 10.21 2.31 -9.54
N LYS A 124 11.44 2.61 -9.98
CA LYS A 124 11.81 2.78 -11.38
C LYS A 124 11.61 1.49 -12.17
N VAL A 125 12.18 0.37 -11.74
CA VAL A 125 12.01 -0.91 -12.46
C VAL A 125 10.55 -1.39 -12.49
N ILE A 126 9.78 -1.17 -11.40
CA ILE A 126 8.35 -1.48 -11.38
C ILE A 126 7.60 -0.60 -12.39
N SER A 127 7.95 0.69 -12.46
CA SER A 127 7.29 1.61 -13.37
C SER A 127 7.61 1.33 -14.83
N GLU A 128 8.90 1.15 -15.16
CA GLU A 128 9.37 0.91 -16.53
C GLU A 128 8.90 -0.43 -17.10
N TYR A 129 8.95 -1.50 -16.29
CA TYR A 129 8.64 -2.84 -16.79
C TYR A 129 7.19 -3.25 -16.53
N MET A 130 6.63 -2.89 -15.37
CA MET A 130 5.31 -3.38 -15.00
C MET A 130 4.22 -2.32 -15.16
N GLY A 131 4.49 -1.02 -15.01
CA GLY A 131 3.45 0.02 -15.13
C GLY A 131 2.37 -0.05 -14.03
N ASN A 132 2.68 -0.66 -12.89
CA ASN A 132 1.73 -0.81 -11.78
C ASN A 132 1.54 0.52 -11.02
N PRO A 133 0.35 0.75 -10.42
CA PRO A 133 0.15 1.85 -9.48
C PRO A 133 1.02 1.70 -8.23
N ILE A 134 1.83 2.71 -7.95
CA ILE A 134 2.75 2.76 -6.82
C ILE A 134 2.19 3.65 -5.71
N GLN A 135 2.34 3.22 -4.47
CA GLN A 135 2.10 4.02 -3.28
C GLN A 135 3.28 3.89 -2.34
N PHE A 136 3.66 4.98 -1.68
CA PHE A 136 4.60 4.94 -0.57
C PHE A 136 4.03 5.68 0.63
N SER A 137 4.40 5.26 1.84
CA SER A 137 4.21 6.06 3.05
C SER A 137 5.54 6.41 3.68
N THR A 138 5.69 7.67 4.10
CA THR A 138 6.94 8.17 4.70
C THR A 138 6.68 9.15 5.85
N LYS A 139 7.68 9.27 6.72
CA LYS A 139 7.85 10.34 7.71
C LYS A 139 9.09 11.20 7.46
N MET A 140 9.77 11.00 6.33
CA MET A 140 11.03 11.67 6.01
C MET A 140 10.78 12.92 5.17
N TYR A 141 11.64 13.92 5.37
CA TYR A 141 11.85 15.00 4.43
C TYR A 141 12.36 14.43 3.10
N MET A 142 11.81 14.90 1.99
CA MET A 142 12.28 14.51 0.66
C MET A 142 13.13 15.62 0.05
N PRO A 143 14.44 15.40 -0.15
CA PRO A 143 15.29 16.36 -0.83
C PRO A 143 14.99 16.41 -2.33
N ASP A 144 15.42 17.48 -2.99
CA ASP A 144 15.06 17.77 -4.39
C ASP A 144 15.50 16.66 -5.35
N GLN A 145 16.65 16.02 -5.12
CA GLN A 145 17.09 14.89 -5.96
C GLN A 145 16.13 13.70 -5.91
N VAL A 146 15.51 13.44 -4.75
CA VAL A 146 14.50 12.38 -4.63
C VAL A 146 13.23 12.78 -5.36
N LEU A 147 12.83 14.06 -5.29
CA LEU A 147 11.64 14.58 -5.98
C LEU A 147 11.80 14.54 -7.50
N ASP A 148 12.98 14.85 -8.02
CA ASP A 148 13.28 14.77 -9.46
C ASP A 148 13.17 13.33 -9.98
N GLU A 149 13.68 12.36 -9.25
CA GLU A 149 13.52 10.93 -9.62
C GLU A 149 12.06 10.48 -9.52
N LEU A 150 11.33 10.87 -8.48
CA LEU A 150 9.91 10.57 -8.36
C LEU A 150 9.12 11.16 -9.52
N ARG A 151 9.45 12.38 -9.97
CA ARG A 151 8.82 13.02 -11.14
C ARG A 151 9.07 12.21 -12.42
N LYS A 152 10.30 11.70 -12.63
CA LYS A 152 10.62 10.86 -13.80
C LYS A 152 9.85 9.55 -13.77
N ILE A 153 9.79 8.89 -12.61
CA ILE A 153 9.04 7.63 -12.43
C ILE A 153 7.54 7.86 -12.65
N ALA A 154 7.02 9.02 -12.25
CA ALA A 154 5.60 9.36 -12.37
C ALA A 154 5.10 9.49 -13.82
N ILE A 155 6.00 9.53 -14.81
CA ILE A 155 5.64 9.57 -16.24
C ILE A 155 4.96 8.26 -16.66
N SER A 156 5.50 7.13 -16.20
CA SER A 156 5.06 5.80 -16.65
C SER A 156 4.12 5.10 -15.65
N SER A 157 4.18 5.46 -14.36
CA SER A 157 3.29 4.92 -13.32
C SER A 157 2.75 6.01 -12.43
N SER A 158 1.48 5.91 -12.04
CA SER A 158 0.93 6.75 -10.97
C SER A 158 1.63 6.48 -9.63
N ILE A 159 2.02 7.54 -8.93
CA ILE A 159 2.59 7.48 -7.59
C ILE A 159 1.65 8.18 -6.61
N SER A 160 1.21 7.47 -5.58
CA SER A 160 0.39 7.98 -4.47
C SER A 160 1.26 8.20 -3.22
N PRO A 161 1.66 9.45 -2.92
CA PRO A 161 2.44 9.77 -1.73
C PRO A 161 1.55 9.86 -0.48
N LEU A 162 1.89 9.11 0.57
CA LEU A 162 1.23 9.18 1.86
C LEU A 162 2.21 9.77 2.90
N ILE A 163 1.97 11.02 3.31
CA ILE A 163 2.88 11.72 4.22
C ILE A 163 2.31 11.67 5.63
N THR A 164 3.03 11.02 6.55
CA THR A 164 2.50 10.76 7.90
C THR A 164 2.74 11.94 8.82
N ILE A 165 1.66 12.55 9.32
CA ILE A 165 1.68 13.52 10.42
C ILE A 165 0.62 13.04 11.41
N VAL A 166 1.03 12.77 12.65
CA VAL A 166 0.14 12.21 13.70
C VAL A 166 0.00 13.13 14.92
N THR A 167 0.92 14.09 15.04
CA THR A 167 0.96 15.15 16.05
C THR A 167 1.92 16.20 15.52
N ILE A 168 1.67 17.46 15.84
CA ILE A 168 2.61 18.56 15.67
C ILE A 168 3.42 18.69 16.97
N LYS A 169 2.72 18.76 18.11
CA LYS A 169 3.29 19.13 19.42
C LYS A 169 4.14 18.02 20.05
N TYR A 170 3.74 16.75 19.93
CA TYR A 170 4.39 15.61 20.59
C TYR A 170 5.37 14.85 19.67
N SER A 171 5.65 15.38 18.48
CA SER A 171 6.42 14.67 17.44
C SER A 171 7.82 14.27 17.89
N LYS A 172 8.56 15.18 18.55
CA LYS A 172 9.91 14.89 19.10
C LYS A 172 9.91 13.76 20.13
N ILE A 173 8.82 13.60 20.90
CA ILE A 173 8.69 12.54 21.90
C ILE A 173 8.28 11.23 21.23
N LEU A 174 7.26 11.26 20.38
CA LEU A 174 6.67 10.05 19.79
C LEU A 174 7.50 9.48 18.63
N GLU A 175 8.23 10.33 17.90
CA GLU A 175 8.89 10.01 16.64
C GLU A 175 10.30 10.65 16.58
N PRO A 176 11.18 10.35 17.56
CA PRO A 176 12.38 11.15 17.84
C PRO A 176 13.38 11.25 16.68
N ASN A 177 13.41 10.26 15.79
CA ASN A 177 14.35 10.20 14.66
C ASN A 177 13.68 10.39 13.30
N ALA A 178 12.36 10.60 13.26
CA ALA A 178 11.68 10.97 12.02
C ALA A 178 11.85 12.47 11.77
N SER A 179 11.69 12.93 10.52
CA SER A 179 11.72 14.36 10.24
C SER A 179 10.60 15.07 11.02
N PRO A 180 10.83 16.28 11.55
CA PRO A 180 9.81 17.00 12.30
C PRO A 180 8.62 17.39 11.38
N PRO A 181 7.42 17.64 11.94
CA PRO A 181 6.19 17.89 11.18
C PRO A 181 6.32 18.98 10.12
N GLU A 182 7.05 20.05 10.41
CA GLU A 182 7.25 21.18 9.51
C GLU A 182 7.96 20.75 8.22
N LEU A 183 8.96 19.86 8.32
CA LEU A 183 9.63 19.29 7.15
C LEU A 183 8.75 18.28 6.40
N ARG A 184 7.82 17.61 7.08
CA ARG A 184 6.85 16.72 6.42
C ARG A 184 5.81 17.53 5.65
N LEU A 185 5.35 18.64 6.20
CA LEU A 185 4.51 19.62 5.49
C LEU A 185 5.25 20.18 4.28
N GLU A 186 6.55 20.48 4.42
CA GLU A 186 7.38 20.89 3.29
C GLU A 186 7.48 19.82 2.21
N THR A 187 7.64 18.55 2.58
CA THR A 187 7.54 17.44 1.63
C THR A 187 6.20 17.44 0.89
N ILE A 188 5.07 17.72 1.56
CA ILE A 188 3.77 17.82 0.90
C ILE A 188 3.78 18.96 -0.12
N ARG A 189 4.26 20.16 0.24
CA ARG A 189 4.35 21.31 -0.68
C ARG A 189 5.19 20.99 -1.91
N LYS A 190 6.37 20.40 -1.71
CA LYS A 190 7.28 20.04 -2.81
C LYS A 190 6.73 18.93 -3.70
N LEU A 191 6.07 17.92 -3.13
CA LEU A 191 5.38 16.91 -3.94
C LEU A 191 4.27 17.52 -4.79
N ARG A 192 3.55 18.53 -4.28
CA ARG A 192 2.55 19.27 -5.07
C ARG A 192 3.19 20.08 -6.20
N SER A 193 4.31 20.76 -5.94
CA SER A 193 4.96 21.60 -6.96
C SER A 193 5.48 20.78 -8.16
N VAL A 194 5.83 19.51 -7.96
CA VAL A 194 6.21 18.58 -9.05
C VAL A 194 5.03 17.83 -9.66
N GLY A 195 3.78 18.20 -9.33
CA GLY A 195 2.56 17.65 -9.93
C GLY A 195 2.03 16.37 -9.30
N LEU A 196 2.62 15.87 -8.21
CA LEU A 196 2.11 14.71 -7.49
C LEU A 196 0.90 15.08 -6.62
N LYS A 197 0.18 14.05 -6.16
CA LYS A 197 -1.06 14.14 -5.37
C LYS A 197 -0.85 13.60 -3.94
N PRO A 198 -0.03 14.25 -3.09
CA PRO A 198 0.21 13.83 -1.71
C PRO A 198 -1.08 13.85 -0.87
N VAL A 199 -1.16 12.89 0.03
CA VAL A 199 -2.28 12.66 0.94
C VAL A 199 -1.75 12.66 2.37
N LEU A 200 -2.45 13.35 3.27
CA LEU A 200 -2.18 13.28 4.71
C LEU A 200 -2.45 11.86 5.20
N PHE A 201 -1.41 11.19 5.67
CA PHE A 201 -1.53 9.87 6.26
C PHE A 201 -1.64 9.99 7.77
N LEU A 202 -2.83 10.35 8.25
CA LEU A 202 -3.16 10.52 9.66
C LEU A 202 -3.29 9.15 10.36
N ARG A 203 -2.16 8.44 10.46
CA ARG A 203 -2.11 7.07 10.96
C ARG A 203 -0.84 6.81 11.79
N PRO A 204 -0.97 6.40 13.06
CA PRO A 204 -2.23 6.18 13.78
C PRO A 204 -2.83 7.47 14.36
N ILE A 205 -4.15 7.46 14.60
CA ILE A 205 -4.81 8.37 15.54
C ILE A 205 -4.57 7.82 16.95
N ILE A 206 -3.85 8.59 17.77
CA ILE A 206 -3.49 8.25 19.16
C ILE A 206 -4.44 9.01 20.11
N PRO A 207 -5.31 8.33 20.86
CA PRO A 207 -6.21 8.98 21.83
C PRO A 207 -5.47 9.83 22.86
N GLY A 208 -6.00 11.01 23.17
CA GLY A 208 -5.40 12.00 24.06
C GLY A 208 -4.30 12.85 23.41
N ILE A 209 -3.93 12.57 22.16
CA ILE A 209 -2.85 13.26 21.44
C ILE A 209 -3.36 13.71 20.07
N THR A 210 -3.46 12.78 19.11
CA THR A 210 -3.82 13.10 17.72
C THR A 210 -5.23 13.69 17.64
N ASP A 211 -6.19 13.16 18.40
CA ASP A 211 -7.58 13.59 18.43
C ASP A 211 -7.80 15.02 18.98
N ARG A 212 -6.82 15.54 19.72
CA ARG A 212 -6.77 16.92 20.25
C ARG A 212 -6.10 17.91 19.29
N GLU A 213 -5.40 17.41 18.27
CA GLU A 213 -4.68 18.21 17.27
C GLU A 213 -5.26 18.04 15.86
N LEU A 214 -6.45 17.45 15.71
CA LEU A 214 -7.01 17.10 14.40
C LEU A 214 -7.17 18.32 13.49
N ASP A 215 -7.77 19.40 14.02
CA ASP A 215 -7.96 20.65 13.28
C ASP A 215 -6.62 21.20 12.80
N ASP A 216 -5.68 21.46 13.72
CA ASP A 216 -4.33 21.96 13.40
C ASP A 216 -3.63 21.09 12.34
N ILE A 217 -3.60 19.76 12.51
CA ILE A 217 -2.92 18.85 11.58
C ILE A 217 -3.58 18.86 10.19
N ILE A 218 -4.91 18.86 10.14
CA ILE A 218 -5.66 18.83 8.88
C ILE A 218 -5.55 20.16 8.14
N ASP A 219 -5.65 21.28 8.85
CA ASP A 219 -5.52 22.63 8.30
C ASP A 219 -4.13 22.85 7.73
N GLU A 220 -3.08 22.54 8.49
CA GLU A 220 -1.68 22.62 8.03
C GLU A 220 -1.42 21.73 6.82
N ALA A 221 -1.90 20.48 6.83
CA ALA A 221 -1.73 19.58 5.70
C ALA A 221 -2.47 20.07 4.45
N LYS A 222 -3.67 20.64 4.60
CA LYS A 222 -4.44 21.24 3.51
C LYS A 222 -3.72 22.45 2.95
N GLN A 223 -3.21 23.34 3.80
CA GLN A 223 -2.44 24.52 3.40
C GLN A 223 -1.13 24.13 2.68
N ALA A 224 -0.47 23.07 3.14
CA ALA A 224 0.69 22.49 2.45
C ALA A 224 0.33 21.84 1.09
N GLY A 225 -0.96 21.63 0.83
CA GLY A 225 -1.48 21.16 -0.45
C GLY A 225 -1.84 19.68 -0.51
N ALA A 226 -2.01 19.00 0.63
CA ALA A 226 -2.57 17.65 0.64
C ALA A 226 -3.93 17.61 -0.08
N ILE A 227 -4.17 16.57 -0.88
CA ILE A 227 -5.42 16.41 -1.63
C ILE A 227 -6.49 15.63 -0.85
N GLY A 228 -6.09 14.97 0.23
CA GLY A 228 -6.97 14.12 1.01
C GLY A 228 -6.33 13.62 2.30
N VAL A 229 -7.09 12.82 3.04
CA VAL A 229 -6.66 12.20 4.30
C VAL A 229 -6.95 10.70 4.30
N VAL A 230 -6.02 9.91 4.87
CA VAL A 230 -6.23 8.50 5.21
C VAL A 230 -6.08 8.35 6.73
N PRO A 231 -7.18 8.35 7.50
CA PRO A 231 -7.13 8.13 8.93
C PRO A 231 -6.91 6.64 9.25
N GLY A 232 -6.14 6.35 10.30
CA GLY A 232 -5.87 4.96 10.69
C GLY A 232 -5.87 4.74 12.20
N THR A 233 -6.32 3.55 12.59
CA THR A 233 -6.42 3.13 13.99
C THR A 233 -5.03 2.79 14.57
N LEU A 234 -4.78 3.23 15.81
CA LEU A 234 -3.66 2.74 16.61
C LEU A 234 -3.81 1.25 16.91
N ARG A 235 -2.72 0.51 16.72
CA ARG A 235 -2.62 -0.88 17.17
C ARG A 235 -1.60 -0.94 18.29
N VAL A 236 -1.90 -1.74 19.31
CA VAL A 236 -1.11 -1.78 20.54
C VAL A 236 -0.70 -3.21 20.87
N THR A 237 0.41 -3.28 21.60
CA THR A 237 0.97 -4.43 22.31
C THR A 237 1.29 -3.96 23.74
N LYS A 238 1.61 -4.88 24.65
CA LYS A 238 2.15 -4.51 25.98
C LYS A 238 3.37 -3.59 25.86
N ASN A 239 4.26 -3.86 24.92
CA ASN A 239 5.47 -3.08 24.71
C ASN A 239 5.19 -1.66 24.21
N ILE A 240 4.22 -1.47 23.30
CA ILE A 240 3.81 -0.13 22.85
C ILE A 240 3.27 0.68 24.03
N ILE A 241 2.38 0.09 24.84
CA ILE A 241 1.82 0.77 26.02
C ILE A 241 2.94 1.15 27.00
N TYR A 242 3.87 0.23 27.27
CA TYR A 242 5.01 0.50 28.14
C TYR A 242 5.90 1.64 27.62
N ARG A 243 6.25 1.63 26.33
CA ARG A 243 7.06 2.69 25.69
C ARG A 243 6.41 4.07 25.82
N LEU A 244 5.10 4.16 25.59
CA LEU A 244 4.33 5.40 25.73
C LEU A 244 4.28 5.87 27.19
N LYS A 245 3.93 4.98 28.12
CA LYS A 245 3.85 5.31 29.55
C LYS A 245 5.19 5.80 30.11
N ARG A 246 6.30 5.18 29.69
CA ARG A 246 7.65 5.52 30.18
C ARG A 246 8.09 6.95 29.83
N VAL A 247 7.54 7.53 28.76
CA VAL A 247 7.82 8.92 28.37
C VAL A 247 6.75 9.91 28.85
N GLY A 248 5.89 9.48 29.80
CA GLY A 248 4.88 10.34 30.41
C GLY A 248 3.61 10.54 29.59
N ILE A 249 3.38 9.76 28.52
CA ILE A 249 2.11 9.80 27.79
C ILE A 249 1.04 9.08 28.61
N ASP A 250 -0.09 9.74 28.85
CA ASP A 250 -1.27 9.11 29.44
C ASP A 250 -1.85 8.06 28.48
N VAL A 251 -1.84 6.81 28.91
CA VAL A 251 -2.32 5.65 28.15
C VAL A 251 -3.69 5.16 28.60
N SER A 252 -4.33 5.84 29.55
CA SER A 252 -5.59 5.39 30.17
C SER A 252 -6.70 5.20 29.13
N GLU A 253 -6.86 6.18 28.23
CA GLU A 253 -7.86 6.10 27.16
C GLU A 253 -7.49 5.04 26.10
N ILE A 254 -6.20 4.83 25.84
CA ILE A 254 -5.72 3.77 24.93
C ILE A 254 -6.08 2.39 25.50
N ILE A 255 -5.83 2.18 26.79
CA ILE A 255 -6.12 0.92 27.50
C ILE A 255 -7.64 0.67 27.52
N LYS A 256 -8.45 1.69 27.86
CA LYS A 256 -9.92 1.59 27.85
C LYS A 256 -10.48 1.18 26.48
N ARG A 257 -9.84 1.64 25.40
CA ARG A 257 -10.24 1.32 24.02
C ARG A 257 -9.68 0.01 23.49
N ALA A 258 -8.68 -0.58 24.15
CA ALA A 258 -8.08 -1.83 23.72
C ALA A 258 -8.95 -3.02 24.17
N PRO A 259 -9.49 -3.85 23.26
CA PRO A 259 -10.31 -4.99 23.66
C PRO A 259 -9.50 -6.07 24.41
N LYS A 260 -8.20 -6.17 24.10
CA LYS A 260 -7.21 -7.01 24.76
C LYS A 260 -5.83 -6.38 24.52
N ILE A 261 -4.91 -6.53 25.48
CA ILE A 261 -3.51 -6.13 25.31
C ILE A 261 -2.66 -7.39 25.32
N ALA A 262 -2.27 -7.83 24.12
CA ALA A 262 -1.39 -8.97 23.93
C ALA A 262 0.09 -8.56 23.98
N GLU A 263 0.97 -9.53 24.22
CA GLU A 263 2.41 -9.27 24.36
C GLU A 263 3.08 -8.96 23.01
N ARG A 264 2.87 -9.82 22.01
CA ARG A 264 3.49 -9.70 20.68
C ARG A 264 2.49 -9.42 19.55
N GLU A 265 1.21 -9.74 19.76
CA GLU A 265 0.18 -9.54 18.75
C GLU A 265 -0.38 -8.12 18.78
N GLN A 266 -0.44 -7.49 17.60
CA GLN A 266 -1.00 -6.15 17.45
C GLN A 266 -2.53 -6.14 17.48
N VAL A 267 -3.09 -5.56 18.53
CA VAL A 267 -4.53 -5.41 18.70
C VAL A 267 -4.95 -3.98 18.34
N PRO A 268 -5.91 -3.78 17.41
CA PRO A 268 -6.44 -2.45 17.13
C PRO A 268 -7.30 -1.96 18.30
N ILE A 269 -7.15 -0.69 18.67
CA ILE A 269 -8.06 -0.06 19.63
C ILE A 269 -9.41 0.26 18.96
N ARG A 270 -10.47 0.39 19.75
CA ARG A 270 -11.76 0.92 19.29
C ARG A 270 -11.61 2.43 19.01
N SER A 271 -11.65 2.81 17.74
CA SER A 271 -11.43 4.20 17.30
C SER A 271 -12.33 4.62 16.13
N SER A 272 -13.53 4.03 16.01
CA SER A 272 -14.47 4.39 14.94
C SER A 272 -14.92 5.84 15.05
N ASP A 273 -15.27 6.27 16.26
CA ASP A 273 -15.57 7.64 16.67
C ASP A 273 -14.45 8.62 16.28
N LEU A 274 -13.20 8.30 16.66
CA LEU A 274 -12.06 9.18 16.37
C LEU A 274 -11.77 9.30 14.87
N LYS A 275 -11.94 8.19 14.13
CA LYS A 275 -11.82 8.23 12.67
C LYS A 275 -12.95 9.05 12.04
N MET A 276 -14.19 8.91 12.50
CA MET A 276 -15.32 9.70 11.99
C MET A 276 -15.08 11.19 12.20
N LYS A 277 -14.67 11.59 13.41
CA LYS A 277 -14.29 12.99 13.71
C LYS A 277 -13.23 13.52 12.74
N ALA A 278 -12.14 12.77 12.52
CA ALA A 278 -11.10 13.17 11.58
C ALA A 278 -11.59 13.26 10.12
N MET A 279 -12.52 12.37 9.72
CA MET A 279 -13.13 12.40 8.38
C MET A 279 -14.08 13.59 8.20
N GLU A 280 -14.84 13.96 9.23
CA GLU A 280 -15.75 15.10 9.21
C GLU A 280 -14.98 16.41 9.06
N ILE A 281 -14.00 16.65 9.94
CA ILE A 281 -13.11 17.82 9.86
C ILE A 281 -12.47 17.89 8.47
N ALA A 282 -11.92 16.79 7.96
CA ALA A 282 -11.31 16.79 6.63
C ALA A 282 -12.30 17.15 5.50
N ARG A 283 -13.56 16.70 5.58
CA ARG A 283 -14.59 17.08 4.59
C ARG A 283 -14.92 18.56 4.65
N GLU A 284 -15.06 19.12 5.85
CA GLU A 284 -15.32 20.54 6.05
C GLU A 284 -14.21 21.41 5.45
N ARG A 285 -12.96 20.94 5.47
CA ARG A 285 -11.80 21.61 4.87
C ARG A 285 -11.60 21.31 3.38
N GLY A 286 -12.54 20.60 2.76
CA GLY A 286 -12.49 20.24 1.34
C GLY A 286 -11.33 19.29 0.99
N LEU A 287 -10.96 18.41 1.91
CA LEU A 287 -10.07 17.27 1.63
C LEU A 287 -10.89 16.04 1.24
N ILE A 288 -10.34 15.24 0.33
CA ILE A 288 -10.94 13.95 0.00
C ILE A 288 -10.65 12.96 1.14
N VAL A 289 -11.69 12.32 1.66
CA VAL A 289 -11.53 11.26 2.65
C VAL A 289 -11.27 9.93 1.96
N PHE A 290 -10.26 9.21 2.42
CA PHE A 290 -9.94 7.86 1.97
C PHE A 290 -9.97 6.90 3.18
N PRO A 291 -10.90 5.93 3.24
CA PRO A 291 -11.00 5.00 4.38
C PRO A 291 -9.79 4.08 4.54
N SER A 292 -9.00 3.94 3.47
CA SER A 292 -7.82 3.09 3.42
C SER A 292 -6.79 3.65 2.44
N SER A 293 -5.55 3.23 2.59
CA SER A 293 -4.46 3.66 1.72
C SER A 293 -4.65 3.20 0.27
N CYS A 294 -5.23 2.02 0.03
CA CYS A 294 -5.53 1.58 -1.34
C CYS A 294 -6.61 2.43 -2.02
N CYS A 295 -7.51 3.08 -1.28
CA CYS A 295 -8.44 4.04 -1.86
C CYS A 295 -7.72 5.29 -2.39
N ALA A 296 -6.75 5.81 -1.64
CA ALA A 296 -5.92 6.93 -2.11
C ALA A 296 -5.12 6.53 -3.35
N ASN A 297 -4.53 5.32 -3.38
CA ASN A 297 -3.79 4.84 -4.54
C ASN A 297 -4.70 4.70 -5.77
N ALA A 298 -5.88 4.08 -5.60
CA ALA A 298 -6.86 3.93 -6.68
C ALA A 298 -7.33 5.29 -7.24
N TYR A 299 -7.50 6.30 -6.38
CA TYR A 299 -7.86 7.66 -6.79
C TYR A 299 -6.74 8.34 -7.57
N VAL A 300 -5.51 8.31 -7.07
CA VAL A 300 -4.36 8.94 -7.75
C VAL A 300 -4.06 8.25 -9.07
N ALA A 301 -4.18 6.92 -9.09
CA ALA A 301 -4.10 6.13 -10.29
C ALA A 301 -5.35 6.26 -11.16
N GLU A 302 -6.45 6.84 -10.72
CA GLU A 302 -7.70 6.93 -11.50
C GLU A 302 -8.25 5.56 -11.97
N VAL A 303 -8.03 4.49 -11.22
CA VAL A 303 -8.57 3.15 -11.47
C VAL A 303 -9.62 2.76 -10.43
N PRO A 304 -10.50 1.78 -10.70
CA PRO A 304 -11.37 1.26 -9.67
C PRO A 304 -10.56 0.63 -8.51
N CYS A 305 -11.08 0.76 -7.29
CA CYS A 305 -10.45 0.18 -6.10
C CYS A 305 -10.22 -1.33 -6.26
N ALA A 306 -8.98 -1.76 -6.04
CA ALA A 306 -8.60 -3.18 -6.05
C ALA A 306 -9.22 -4.00 -4.90
N GLY A 307 -9.63 -3.35 -3.81
CA GLY A 307 -10.23 -4.02 -2.65
C GLY A 307 -11.73 -4.30 -2.76
N LEU A 308 -12.37 -3.93 -3.88
CA LEU A 308 -13.82 -4.15 -4.13
C LEU A 308 -14.76 -3.66 -3.02
N CYS A 309 -14.36 -2.63 -2.26
CA CYS A 309 -15.14 -2.15 -1.12
C CYS A 309 -16.52 -1.58 -1.48
N TYR A 310 -16.76 -1.26 -2.76
CA TYR A 310 -18.09 -0.87 -3.25
C TYR A 310 -19.05 -2.06 -3.37
N ILE A 311 -18.55 -3.30 -3.29
CA ILE A 311 -19.35 -4.52 -3.20
C ILE A 311 -19.59 -4.87 -1.73
N THR A 312 -18.57 -4.75 -0.88
CA THR A 312 -18.62 -5.18 0.53
C THR A 312 -19.17 -4.14 1.50
N GLY A 313 -19.63 -2.98 1.01
CA GLY A 313 -20.27 -1.92 1.83
C GLY A 313 -19.31 -0.95 2.54
N ASN A 314 -18.00 -1.10 2.39
CA ASN A 314 -17.00 -0.24 3.05
C ASN A 314 -16.58 1.00 2.23
N CYS A 315 -17.22 1.25 1.09
CA CYS A 315 -16.92 2.38 0.21
C CYS A 315 -17.66 3.65 0.64
N ILE A 316 -16.94 4.78 0.75
CA ILE A 316 -17.53 6.08 1.09
C ILE A 316 -17.90 6.95 -0.12
N LYS A 317 -17.92 6.36 -1.33
CA LYS A 317 -18.26 7.05 -2.59
C LYS A 317 -17.44 8.33 -2.84
N CYS A 318 -16.11 8.23 -2.70
CA CYS A 318 -15.23 9.35 -3.03
C CYS A 318 -15.30 9.71 -4.54
N PRO A 319 -14.77 10.88 -4.96
CA PRO A 319 -14.83 11.35 -6.36
C PRO A 319 -14.14 10.45 -7.40
N ASN A 320 -13.53 9.31 -7.00
CA ASN A 320 -12.92 8.38 -7.94
C ASN A 320 -13.93 7.71 -8.90
N LYS A 321 -15.21 7.62 -8.55
CA LYS A 321 -16.26 7.00 -9.38
C LYS A 321 -15.91 5.59 -9.90
N CYS A 322 -15.51 4.69 -8.99
CA CYS A 322 -14.99 3.35 -9.34
C CYS A 322 -15.90 2.53 -10.27
N ILE A 323 -17.22 2.60 -10.10
CA ILE A 323 -18.19 1.80 -10.86
C ILE A 323 -18.26 2.23 -12.33
N GLU A 324 -18.09 3.52 -12.61
CA GLU A 324 -18.08 4.07 -13.98
C GLU A 324 -16.82 3.66 -14.75
N LYS A 325 -15.78 3.25 -14.04
CA LYS A 325 -14.47 2.89 -14.59
C LYS A 325 -14.21 1.39 -14.59
N LEU A 326 -15.25 0.58 -14.39
CA LEU A 326 -15.09 -0.88 -14.43
C LEU A 326 -14.55 -1.29 -15.81
N PRO A 327 -13.56 -2.20 -15.84
CA PRO A 327 -13.08 -2.73 -17.09
C PRO A 327 -14.21 -3.50 -17.78
N ARG A 328 -14.22 -3.41 -19.12
CA ARG A 328 -15.00 -4.32 -19.96
C ARG A 328 -14.42 -5.72 -19.81
N VAL A 329 -15.31 -6.70 -19.72
CA VAL A 329 -14.99 -8.11 -19.53
C VAL A 329 -16.04 -8.91 -20.28
N ASP A 330 -15.61 -9.87 -21.08
CA ASP A 330 -16.47 -10.88 -21.70
C ASP A 330 -16.15 -12.29 -21.17
N GLU A 331 -17.05 -13.23 -21.41
CA GLU A 331 -16.96 -14.58 -20.88
C GLU A 331 -15.77 -15.36 -21.42
N ASP A 332 -15.40 -15.16 -22.68
CA ASP A 332 -14.33 -15.92 -23.32
C ASP A 332 -12.96 -15.46 -22.85
N GLU A 333 -12.76 -14.15 -22.63
CA GLU A 333 -11.59 -13.59 -21.95
C GLU A 333 -11.43 -14.17 -20.54
N VAL A 334 -12.54 -14.30 -19.79
CA VAL A 334 -12.52 -14.90 -18.44
C VAL A 334 -12.15 -16.38 -18.51
N LYS A 335 -12.72 -17.14 -19.46
CA LYS A 335 -12.37 -18.55 -19.67
C LYS A 335 -10.89 -18.72 -20.02
N GLU A 336 -10.36 -17.87 -20.90
CA GLU A 336 -8.95 -17.86 -21.27
C GLU A 336 -8.05 -17.53 -20.06
N ALA A 337 -8.41 -16.50 -19.28
CA ALA A 337 -7.67 -16.12 -18.09
C ALA A 337 -7.68 -17.24 -17.03
N ILE A 338 -8.80 -17.93 -16.83
CA ILE A 338 -8.87 -19.11 -15.95
C ILE A 338 -7.97 -20.22 -16.48
N LYS A 339 -7.96 -20.50 -17.79
CA LYS A 339 -7.08 -21.52 -18.39
C LYS A 339 -5.59 -21.20 -18.18
N LEU A 340 -5.21 -19.93 -18.25
CA LEU A 340 -3.84 -19.47 -17.96
C LEU A 340 -3.47 -19.63 -16.47
N LEU A 341 -4.40 -19.35 -15.57
CA LEU A 341 -4.17 -19.39 -14.11
C LEU A 341 -4.28 -20.81 -13.52
N GLU A 342 -5.19 -21.62 -14.05
CA GLU A 342 -5.54 -22.96 -13.59
C GLU A 342 -5.69 -23.92 -14.79
N PRO A 343 -4.59 -24.33 -15.44
CA PRO A 343 -4.64 -25.17 -16.66
C PRO A 343 -5.32 -26.54 -16.48
N ARG A 344 -5.50 -26.99 -15.23
CA ARG A 344 -6.16 -28.25 -14.87
C ARG A 344 -7.66 -28.09 -14.57
N ALA A 345 -8.18 -26.87 -14.52
CA ALA A 345 -9.60 -26.61 -14.30
C ALA A 345 -10.37 -26.76 -15.62
N SER A 346 -11.54 -27.40 -15.57
CA SER A 346 -12.47 -27.49 -16.68
C SER A 346 -13.70 -26.64 -16.37
N ILE A 347 -13.97 -25.67 -17.23
CA ILE A 347 -15.04 -24.67 -17.05
C ILE A 347 -16.31 -25.19 -17.70
N LYS A 348 -17.42 -25.19 -16.96
CA LYS A 348 -18.76 -25.49 -17.48
C LYS A 348 -19.42 -24.24 -18.04
N GLU A 349 -19.36 -23.15 -17.27
CA GLU A 349 -20.11 -21.94 -17.55
C GLU A 349 -19.45 -20.75 -16.86
N VAL A 350 -19.48 -19.60 -17.51
CA VAL A 350 -19.12 -18.30 -16.94
C VAL A 350 -20.30 -17.39 -17.19
N SER A 351 -20.75 -16.66 -16.18
CA SER A 351 -21.77 -15.62 -16.32
C SER A 351 -21.24 -14.33 -15.70
N ILE A 352 -21.44 -13.21 -16.39
CA ILE A 352 -20.92 -11.90 -15.98
C ILE A 352 -22.09 -11.01 -15.60
N GLU A 353 -22.08 -10.60 -14.34
CA GLU A 353 -22.96 -9.56 -13.82
C GLU A 353 -22.18 -8.24 -13.68
N LYS A 354 -22.90 -7.17 -13.36
CA LYS A 354 -22.30 -5.84 -13.21
C LYS A 354 -21.13 -5.84 -12.21
N LEU A 355 -21.28 -6.52 -11.07
CA LEU A 355 -20.31 -6.51 -9.96
C LEU A 355 -19.80 -7.91 -9.57
N SER A 356 -20.25 -8.96 -10.24
CA SER A 356 -19.82 -10.34 -9.96
C SER A 356 -19.58 -11.12 -11.23
N ILE A 357 -18.77 -12.16 -11.13
CA ILE A 357 -18.56 -13.17 -12.16
C ILE A 357 -18.82 -14.51 -11.50
N GLU A 358 -19.80 -15.24 -12.03
CA GLU A 358 -20.08 -16.61 -11.62
C GLU A 358 -19.28 -17.56 -12.51
N VAL A 359 -18.56 -18.51 -11.88
CA VAL A 359 -17.80 -19.53 -12.60
C VAL A 359 -18.23 -20.89 -12.06
N ARG A 360 -18.77 -21.72 -12.95
CA ARG A 360 -19.10 -23.10 -12.66
C ARG A 360 -18.05 -24.02 -13.29
N LEU A 361 -17.46 -24.91 -12.49
CA LEU A 361 -16.46 -25.85 -12.98
C LEU A 361 -17.06 -27.24 -13.19
N HIS A 362 -16.71 -27.90 -14.28
CA HIS A 362 -16.92 -29.36 -14.43
C HIS A 362 -15.98 -30.13 -13.51
N LYS A 363 -14.72 -29.69 -13.40
CA LYS A 363 -13.66 -30.36 -12.64
C LYS A 363 -12.59 -29.35 -12.22
N GLY A 364 -11.99 -29.58 -11.06
CA GLY A 364 -10.86 -28.80 -10.54
C GLY A 364 -11.25 -27.84 -9.43
N LYS A 365 -10.28 -27.04 -8.98
CA LYS A 365 -10.44 -25.99 -7.97
C LYS A 365 -9.64 -24.77 -8.39
N MET A 366 -10.08 -23.59 -8.00
CA MET A 366 -9.31 -22.37 -8.18
C MET A 366 -8.53 -22.03 -6.93
N ARG A 367 -7.24 -21.73 -7.07
CA ARG A 367 -6.42 -21.24 -5.96
C ARG A 367 -6.88 -19.83 -5.56
N SER A 368 -6.67 -19.49 -4.30
CA SER A 368 -6.97 -18.14 -3.77
C SER A 368 -6.24 -17.03 -4.51
N SER A 369 -5.04 -17.30 -5.05
CA SER A 369 -4.31 -16.37 -5.91
C SER A 369 -5.00 -16.12 -7.23
N SER A 370 -5.53 -17.17 -7.87
CA SER A 370 -6.23 -17.08 -9.16
C SER A 370 -7.54 -16.33 -9.01
N ILE A 371 -8.28 -16.60 -7.93
CA ILE A 371 -9.47 -15.83 -7.54
C ILE A 371 -9.11 -14.35 -7.36
N TYR A 372 -8.10 -14.05 -6.54
CA TYR A 372 -7.65 -12.68 -6.30
C TYR A 372 -7.27 -11.94 -7.59
N VAL A 373 -6.54 -12.60 -8.48
CA VAL A 373 -6.08 -12.03 -9.75
C VAL A 373 -7.25 -11.72 -10.69
N LEU A 374 -8.23 -12.62 -10.80
CA LEU A 374 -9.43 -12.35 -11.60
C LEU A 374 -10.28 -11.23 -10.98
N GLU A 375 -10.50 -11.26 -9.67
CA GLU A 375 -11.25 -10.22 -8.96
C GLU A 375 -10.58 -8.85 -9.13
N LEU A 376 -9.25 -8.82 -9.07
CA LEU A 376 -8.45 -7.65 -9.39
C LEU A 376 -8.73 -7.23 -10.84
N LEU A 377 -8.28 -7.99 -11.84
CA LEU A 377 -8.30 -7.55 -13.23
C LEU A 377 -9.70 -7.18 -13.76
N THR A 378 -10.74 -7.85 -13.28
CA THR A 378 -12.13 -7.62 -13.69
C THR A 378 -12.85 -6.61 -12.81
N ARG A 379 -12.30 -6.28 -11.65
CA ARG A 379 -12.91 -5.44 -10.60
C ARG A 379 -14.32 -5.93 -10.23
N ARG A 380 -14.49 -7.25 -10.13
CA ARG A 380 -15.75 -7.94 -9.80
C ARG A 380 -15.50 -9.02 -8.77
N ARG A 381 -16.51 -9.36 -7.97
CA ARG A 381 -16.43 -10.50 -7.03
C ARG A 381 -16.52 -11.81 -7.80
N LEU A 382 -15.63 -12.76 -7.56
CA LEU A 382 -15.74 -14.08 -8.16
C LEU A 382 -16.57 -15.00 -7.27
N ILE A 383 -17.56 -15.67 -7.85
CA ILE A 383 -18.44 -16.63 -7.18
C ILE A 383 -18.22 -17.99 -7.84
N LEU A 384 -17.67 -18.95 -7.08
CA LEU A 384 -17.47 -20.31 -7.56
C LEU A 384 -18.69 -21.15 -7.22
N ARG A 385 -19.25 -21.84 -8.21
CA ARG A 385 -20.42 -22.73 -8.07
C ARG A 385 -20.12 -24.16 -8.50
#